data_AF-A0A1Y0NDG2-F1
#
_entry.id   AF-A0A1Y0NDG2-F1
#
_cell.length_a   1.000
_cell.length_b   1.000
_cell.length_c   1.000
_cell.angle_alpha   90.00
_cell.angle_beta   90.00
_cell.angle_gamma   90.00
#
_symmetry.space_group_name_H-M   'P 1'
#
loop_
_entity.id
_entity.type
_entity.pdbx_description
1 polymer ?
#
loop_
_entity_poly.entity_id
_entity_poly.type
_entity_poly.pdbx_seq_one_letter_code
_entity_poly.pdbx_strand_id
1 'polypeptide(L)'
;MRRPGPAINSIILVLMMLAAGLAWVFTPTLFLADQLPPLKLKQIVPSSFGEWRELTTGPAQIVDPSSQTLIDAIYTETLSRTYVNKDGYRIMLSIAYGRDQRDSLQLHQPEVCYPAQGFQVLTKERVGLELPARSVASTRITTRLGNRNEPVTYWTMVGEQVFQGGINKKLAEISYAKEGLIPDGLLFRVSSIDPEAPRAFSEQQKFSAELVAALPQDFVARFAGKAQP
;
A
#
# COMPACT_ATOMS: atom_id res chain seq x y z
N MET A 1 17.64 14.94 46.56
CA MET A 1 16.73 13.98 45.90
C MET A 1 16.14 13.06 46.98
N ARG A 2 14.85 13.20 47.34
CA ARG A 2 14.18 12.30 48.30
C ARG A 2 13.82 11.00 47.58
N ARG A 3 14.27 9.85 48.10
CA ARG A 3 13.88 8.53 47.58
C ARG A 3 12.40 8.28 47.91
N PRO A 4 11.58 7.78 46.97
CA PRO A 4 10.19 7.43 47.25
C PRO A 4 10.10 6.35 48.33
N GLY A 5 9.11 6.46 49.22
CA GLY A 5 8.88 5.48 50.29
C GLY A 5 8.40 4.12 49.77
N PRO A 6 8.53 3.03 50.57
CA PRO A 6 8.22 1.66 50.15
C PRO A 6 6.77 1.46 49.66
N ALA A 7 5.82 2.27 50.16
CA ALA A 7 4.43 2.28 49.69
C ALA A 7 4.30 2.78 48.24
N ILE A 8 5.07 3.79 47.84
CA ILE A 8 5.07 4.33 46.47
C ILE A 8 5.64 3.27 45.50
N ASN A 9 6.72 2.60 45.89
CA ASN A 9 7.30 1.52 45.07
C ASN A 9 6.33 0.34 44.88
N SER A 10 5.55 0.00 45.90
CA SER A 10 4.55 -1.07 45.84
C SER A 10 3.38 -0.70 44.90
N ILE A 11 2.90 0.55 44.96
CA ILE A 11 1.87 1.05 44.04
C ILE A 11 2.38 1.04 42.59
N ILE A 12 3.61 1.50 42.35
CA ILE A 12 4.22 1.46 41.02
C ILE A 12 4.31 0.03 40.50
N LEU A 13 4.75 -0.93 41.33
CA LEU A 13 4.84 -2.34 40.94
C LEU A 13 3.48 -2.91 40.55
N VAL A 14 2.44 -2.64 41.33
CA VAL A 14 1.06 -3.08 41.03
C VAL A 14 0.57 -2.46 39.72
N LEU A 15 0.78 -1.15 39.51
CA LEU A 15 0.42 -0.48 38.26
C LEU A 15 1.18 -1.05 37.05
N MET A 16 2.46 -1.36 37.21
CA MET A 16 3.26 -2.00 36.14
C MET A 16 2.77 -3.41 35.83
N MET A 17 2.44 -4.23 36.83
CA MET A 17 1.89 -5.57 36.62
C MET A 17 0.51 -5.53 35.97
N LEU A 18 -0.36 -4.60 36.39
CA LEU A 18 -1.65 -4.35 35.74
C LEU A 18 -1.47 -3.92 34.29
N ALA A 19 -0.58 -2.97 34.02
CA ALA A 19 -0.28 -2.52 32.66
C ALA A 19 0.26 -3.65 31.79
N ALA A 20 1.16 -4.48 32.32
CA ALA A 20 1.71 -5.64 31.61
C ALA A 20 0.64 -6.72 31.34
N GLY A 21 -0.20 -7.01 32.33
CA GLY A 21 -1.32 -7.96 32.17
C GLY A 21 -2.34 -7.47 31.13
N LEU A 22 -2.70 -6.19 31.17
CA LEU A 22 -3.57 -5.57 30.17
C LEU A 22 -2.91 -5.59 28.78
N ALA A 23 -1.64 -5.24 28.67
CA ALA A 23 -0.91 -5.29 27.41
C ALA A 23 -0.89 -6.71 26.82
N TRP A 24 -0.65 -7.73 27.63
CA TRP A 24 -0.66 -9.13 27.19
C TRP A 24 -2.04 -9.56 26.67
N VAL A 25 -3.11 -9.23 27.40
CA VAL A 25 -4.49 -9.56 27.00
C VAL A 25 -4.91 -8.84 25.72
N PHE A 26 -4.49 -7.58 25.54
CA PHE A 26 -4.86 -6.76 24.38
C PHE A 26 -3.86 -6.84 23.21
N THR A 27 -2.87 -7.73 23.25
CA THR A 27 -1.97 -7.93 22.11
C THR A 27 -2.68 -8.73 21.02
N PRO A 28 -2.84 -8.19 19.81
CA PRO A 28 -3.49 -8.91 18.72
C PRO A 28 -2.61 -10.08 18.24
N THR A 29 -3.21 -11.25 18.09
CA THR A 29 -2.52 -12.50 17.72
C THR A 29 -3.08 -13.14 16.44
N LEU A 30 -4.25 -12.71 15.98
CA LEU A 30 -4.92 -13.28 14.81
C LEU A 30 -4.60 -12.44 13.57
N PHE A 31 -4.14 -13.07 12.48
CA PHE A 31 -3.90 -12.36 11.24
C PHE A 31 -5.19 -12.16 10.45
N LEU A 32 -5.48 -10.91 10.05
CA LEU A 32 -6.61 -10.62 9.16
C LEU A 32 -6.49 -11.39 7.84
N ALA A 33 -5.25 -11.59 7.36
CA ALA A 33 -4.95 -12.37 6.16
C ALA A 33 -5.41 -13.85 6.24
N ASP A 34 -5.65 -14.39 7.44
CA ASP A 34 -6.18 -15.75 7.64
C ASP A 34 -7.71 -15.79 7.72
N GLN A 35 -8.35 -14.63 7.87
CA GLN A 35 -9.81 -14.51 7.94
C GLN A 35 -10.44 -14.15 6.59
N LEU A 36 -9.64 -13.71 5.63
CA LEU A 36 -10.08 -13.28 4.31
C LEU A 36 -9.55 -14.24 3.23
N PRO A 37 -10.15 -14.23 2.02
CA PRO A 37 -9.60 -14.97 0.89
C PRO A 37 -8.12 -14.63 0.68
N PRO A 38 -7.26 -15.64 0.44
CA PRO A 38 -5.83 -15.42 0.35
C PRO A 38 -5.50 -14.51 -0.83
N LEU A 39 -4.70 -13.48 -0.58
CA LEU A 39 -4.19 -12.63 -1.64
C LEU A 39 -3.14 -13.40 -2.45
N LYS A 40 -3.53 -13.82 -3.65
CA LYS A 40 -2.66 -14.33 -4.71
C LYS A 40 -2.68 -13.32 -5.84
N LEU A 41 -1.84 -12.28 -5.76
CA LEU A 41 -1.91 -11.09 -6.62
C LEU A 41 -1.89 -11.46 -8.11
N LYS A 42 -1.05 -12.42 -8.50
CA LYS A 42 -0.96 -12.88 -9.90
C LYS A 42 -2.27 -13.48 -10.44
N GLN A 43 -3.09 -14.09 -9.58
CA GLN A 43 -4.36 -14.72 -9.94
C GLN A 43 -5.52 -13.72 -9.88
N ILE A 44 -5.48 -12.82 -8.91
CA ILE A 44 -6.54 -11.82 -8.67
C ILE A 44 -6.50 -10.71 -9.70
N VAL A 45 -5.30 -10.20 -10.00
CA VAL A 45 -5.14 -9.12 -10.97
C VAL A 45 -5.25 -9.73 -12.38
N PRO A 46 -6.19 -9.28 -13.22
CA PRO A 46 -6.36 -9.84 -14.56
C PRO A 46 -5.21 -9.42 -15.49
N SER A 47 -4.79 -10.32 -16.38
CA SER A 47 -3.81 -10.00 -17.43
C SER A 47 -4.40 -9.14 -18.56
N SER A 48 -5.73 -9.03 -18.65
CA SER A 48 -6.42 -8.15 -19.59
C SER A 48 -7.80 -7.75 -19.07
N PHE A 49 -8.20 -6.50 -19.30
CA PHE A 49 -9.50 -5.96 -18.92
C PHE A 49 -9.76 -4.67 -19.71
N GLY A 50 -11.02 -4.41 -20.06
CA GLY A 50 -11.35 -3.27 -20.93
C GLY A 50 -10.47 -3.27 -22.19
N GLU A 51 -9.78 -2.15 -22.43
CA GLU A 51 -8.83 -2.00 -23.54
C GLU A 51 -7.38 -2.38 -23.18
N TRP A 52 -7.11 -2.72 -21.91
CA TRP A 52 -5.77 -2.98 -21.40
C TRP A 52 -5.38 -4.45 -21.52
N ARG A 53 -4.14 -4.69 -21.95
CA ARG A 53 -3.54 -6.02 -22.01
C ARG A 53 -2.12 -5.98 -21.44
N GLU A 54 -1.77 -6.99 -20.66
CA GLU A 54 -0.43 -7.17 -20.12
C GLU A 54 0.57 -7.37 -21.27
N LEU A 55 1.63 -6.56 -21.28
CA LEU A 55 2.79 -6.73 -22.13
C LEU A 55 3.70 -7.78 -21.50
N THR A 56 3.58 -9.02 -21.95
CA THR A 56 4.45 -10.14 -21.53
C THR A 56 5.84 -10.10 -22.17
N THR A 57 6.00 -9.30 -23.23
CA THR A 57 7.25 -9.18 -24.00
C THR A 57 7.79 -7.76 -23.85
N GLY A 58 8.72 -7.59 -22.92
CA GLY A 58 9.43 -6.34 -22.66
C GLY A 58 10.74 -6.64 -21.93
N PRO A 59 11.70 -5.70 -21.90
CA PRO A 59 12.89 -5.89 -21.09
C PRO A 59 12.46 -6.12 -19.64
N ALA A 60 12.80 -7.29 -19.09
CA ALA A 60 12.59 -7.56 -17.69
C ALA A 60 13.21 -6.39 -16.90
N GLN A 61 12.45 -5.79 -16.00
CA GLN A 61 13.01 -4.78 -15.12
C GLN A 61 14.05 -5.52 -14.26
N ILE A 62 15.33 -5.38 -14.61
CA ILE A 62 16.43 -6.00 -13.88
C ILE A 62 16.48 -5.27 -12.55
N VAL A 63 15.85 -5.87 -11.53
CA VAL A 63 15.98 -5.42 -10.15
C VAL A 63 17.33 -5.93 -9.66
N ASP A 64 18.12 -5.04 -9.06
CA ASP A 64 19.39 -5.42 -8.45
C ASP A 64 19.17 -6.52 -7.38
N PRO A 65 19.99 -7.59 -7.32
CA PRO A 65 19.81 -8.70 -6.38
C PRO A 65 19.77 -8.29 -4.90
N SER A 66 20.48 -7.23 -4.52
CA SER A 66 20.45 -6.72 -3.13
C SER A 66 19.12 -6.03 -2.82
N SER A 67 18.53 -5.35 -3.81
CA SER A 67 17.19 -4.77 -3.71
C SER A 67 16.11 -5.85 -3.65
N GLN A 68 16.26 -6.95 -4.39
CA GLN A 68 15.32 -8.07 -4.36
C GLN A 68 15.30 -8.76 -2.99
N THR A 69 16.46 -8.95 -2.37
CA THR A 69 16.55 -9.57 -1.02
C THR A 69 15.85 -8.71 0.04
N LEU A 70 15.97 -7.38 -0.05
CA LEU A 70 15.25 -6.46 0.82
C LEU A 70 13.74 -6.49 0.56
N ILE A 71 13.32 -6.51 -0.72
CA ILE A 71 11.91 -6.62 -1.11
C ILE A 71 11.28 -7.91 -0.55
N ASP A 72 11.95 -9.04 -0.67
CA ASP A 72 11.46 -10.35 -0.21
C ASP A 72 11.42 -10.47 1.32
N ALA A 73 12.29 -9.75 2.03
CA ALA A 73 12.24 -9.66 3.48
C ALA A 73 11.07 -8.80 3.98
N ILE A 74 10.56 -7.89 3.14
CA ILE A 74 9.56 -6.90 3.51
C ILE A 74 8.15 -7.29 3.06
N TYR A 75 8.04 -7.93 1.90
CA TYR A 75 6.77 -8.23 1.25
C TYR A 75 6.52 -9.73 1.17
N THR A 76 5.30 -10.11 1.51
CA THR A 76 4.79 -11.48 1.34
C THR A 76 4.57 -11.81 -0.14
N GLU A 77 4.10 -10.84 -0.93
CA GLU A 77 3.98 -10.99 -2.38
C GLU A 77 4.17 -9.64 -3.06
N THR A 78 4.78 -9.63 -4.24
CA THR A 78 4.82 -8.46 -5.12
C THR A 78 4.29 -8.83 -6.51
N LEU A 79 3.64 -7.86 -7.14
CA LEU A 79 3.22 -7.92 -8.54
C LEU A 79 3.81 -6.72 -9.27
N SER A 80 4.46 -6.97 -10.39
CA SER A 80 4.86 -5.93 -11.34
C SER A 80 4.37 -6.32 -12.73
N ARG A 81 3.56 -5.47 -13.34
CA ARG A 81 2.99 -5.67 -14.68
C ARG A 81 3.02 -4.38 -15.47
N THR A 82 3.28 -4.50 -16.76
CA THR A 82 3.07 -3.39 -17.70
C THR A 82 1.86 -3.70 -18.55
N TYR A 83 0.89 -2.80 -18.61
CA TYR A 83 -0.27 -2.90 -19.48
C TYR A 83 -0.14 -1.93 -20.64
N VAL A 84 -0.69 -2.30 -21.79
CA VAL A 84 -0.83 -1.44 -22.96
C VAL A 84 -2.30 -1.36 -23.34
N ASN A 85 -2.77 -0.16 -23.71
CA ASN A 85 -4.11 0.01 -24.29
C ASN A 85 -4.07 -0.07 -25.82
N LYS A 86 -5.25 -0.02 -26.47
CA LYS A 86 -5.38 -0.04 -27.94
C LYS A 86 -4.59 1.07 -28.66
N ASP A 87 -4.33 2.20 -28.00
CA ASP A 87 -3.63 3.37 -28.54
C ASP A 87 -2.11 3.29 -28.30
N GLY A 88 -1.63 2.19 -27.70
CA GLY A 88 -0.21 1.96 -27.40
C GLY A 88 0.28 2.65 -26.12
N TYR A 89 -0.60 3.31 -25.36
CA TYR A 89 -0.26 3.92 -24.08
C TYR A 89 0.08 2.84 -23.06
N ARG A 90 1.15 3.04 -22.27
CA ARG A 90 1.66 2.04 -21.34
C ARG A 90 1.54 2.50 -19.90
N ILE A 91 1.04 1.61 -19.05
CA ILE A 91 0.96 1.79 -17.61
C ILE A 91 1.74 0.68 -16.91
N MET A 92 2.56 1.07 -15.95
CA MET A 92 3.29 0.18 -15.06
C MET A 92 2.53 0.10 -13.74
N LEU A 93 1.99 -1.08 -13.44
CA LEU A 93 1.34 -1.41 -12.18
C LEU A 93 2.32 -2.16 -11.29
N SER A 94 2.55 -1.66 -10.08
CA SER A 94 3.25 -2.37 -9.02
C SER A 94 2.35 -2.48 -7.80
N ILE A 95 2.25 -3.68 -7.23
CA ILE A 95 1.53 -3.95 -5.98
C ILE A 95 2.49 -4.65 -5.04
N ALA A 96 2.65 -4.13 -3.84
CA ALA A 96 3.42 -4.77 -2.79
C ALA A 96 2.47 -5.16 -1.64
N TYR A 97 2.49 -6.43 -1.25
CA TYR A 97 1.63 -6.99 -0.21
C TYR A 97 2.47 -7.46 0.98
N GLY A 98 2.11 -7.03 2.19
CA GLY A 98 2.71 -7.50 3.44
C GLY A 98 1.65 -8.02 4.41
N ARG A 99 1.78 -9.29 4.83
CA ARG A 99 0.84 -9.99 5.71
C ARG A 99 0.82 -9.49 7.16
N ASP A 100 1.89 -8.85 7.61
CA ASP A 100 2.00 -8.29 8.97
C ASP A 100 2.36 -6.80 8.90
N GLN A 101 1.48 -5.94 9.43
CA GLN A 101 1.71 -4.49 9.51
C GLN A 101 2.15 -4.00 10.91
N ARG A 102 2.43 -4.91 11.86
CA ARG A 102 2.84 -4.53 13.23
C ARG A 102 4.26 -3.95 13.29
N ASP A 103 5.13 -4.32 12.36
CA ASP A 103 6.54 -3.94 12.38
C ASP A 103 6.87 -2.77 11.44
N SER A 104 8.06 -2.21 11.64
CA SER A 104 8.76 -1.14 10.89
C SER A 104 8.89 -1.35 9.37
N LEU A 105 8.25 -2.39 8.84
CA LEU A 105 7.93 -2.68 7.46
C LEU A 105 6.90 -1.68 6.91
N GLN A 106 7.23 -0.40 7.04
CA GLN A 106 6.51 0.67 6.38
C GLN A 106 6.62 0.39 4.88
N LEU A 107 5.48 0.24 4.21
CA LEU A 107 5.44 0.29 2.76
C LEU A 107 6.11 1.60 2.34
N HIS A 108 7.33 1.51 1.84
CA HIS A 108 8.11 2.70 1.53
C HIS A 108 7.43 3.43 0.38
N GLN A 109 7.03 4.66 0.67
CA GLN A 109 6.27 5.45 -0.30
C GLN A 109 7.20 5.85 -1.46
N PRO A 110 6.67 5.96 -2.69
CA PRO A 110 7.45 6.30 -3.87
C PRO A 110 8.35 7.53 -3.70
N GLU A 111 7.93 8.56 -2.98
CA GLU A 111 8.75 9.75 -2.71
C GLU A 111 10.03 9.49 -1.90
N VAL A 112 10.15 8.35 -1.23
CA VAL A 112 11.35 7.94 -0.50
C VAL A 112 12.24 7.06 -1.39
N CYS A 113 11.64 6.12 -2.12
CA CYS A 113 12.39 5.17 -2.96
C CYS A 113 12.89 5.78 -4.27
N TYR A 114 12.13 6.69 -4.89
CA TYR A 114 12.50 7.29 -6.17
C TYR A 114 13.80 8.11 -6.08
N PRO A 115 14.00 8.99 -5.06
CA PRO A 115 15.28 9.66 -4.85
C PRO A 115 16.47 8.72 -4.65
N ALA A 116 16.28 7.61 -3.92
CA ALA A 116 17.32 6.60 -3.74
C ALA A 116 17.74 5.92 -5.06
N GLN A 117 16.85 5.90 -6.06
CA GLN A 117 17.11 5.39 -7.42
C GLN A 117 17.58 6.50 -8.39
N GLY A 118 17.83 7.72 -7.89
CA GLY A 118 18.31 8.86 -8.67
C GLY A 118 17.21 9.70 -9.33
N PHE A 119 15.93 9.41 -9.10
CA PHE A 119 14.84 10.26 -9.59
C PHE A 119 14.71 11.54 -8.75
N GLN A 120 14.41 12.65 -9.41
CA GLN A 120 13.96 13.87 -8.75
C GLN A 120 12.44 13.83 -8.59
N VAL A 121 11.93 14.06 -7.38
CA VAL A 121 10.49 14.28 -7.14
C VAL A 121 10.21 15.78 -7.32
N LEU A 122 9.42 16.12 -8.33
CA LEU A 122 9.15 17.51 -8.72
C LEU A 122 7.91 18.06 -8.00
N THR A 123 6.84 17.27 -7.92
CA THR A 123 5.60 17.65 -7.24
C THR A 123 5.07 16.48 -6.42
N LYS A 124 4.29 16.80 -5.38
CA LYS A 124 3.58 15.84 -4.54
C LYS A 124 2.24 16.42 -4.12
N GLU A 125 1.16 15.73 -4.46
CA GLU A 125 -0.21 16.20 -4.24
C GLU A 125 -1.08 15.06 -3.72
N ARG A 126 -1.92 15.35 -2.73
CA ARG A 126 -2.95 14.42 -2.25
C ARG A 126 -4.22 14.65 -3.07
N VAL A 127 -4.80 13.57 -3.57
CA VAL A 127 -5.97 13.58 -4.44
C VAL A 127 -6.96 12.47 -4.06
N GLY A 128 -8.22 12.64 -4.44
CA GLY A 128 -9.17 11.53 -4.53
C GLY A 128 -8.99 10.81 -5.86
N LEU A 129 -8.85 9.49 -5.82
CA LEU A 129 -8.89 8.62 -7.00
C LEU A 129 -10.29 8.03 -7.10
N GLU A 130 -11.02 8.44 -8.13
CA GLU A 130 -12.43 8.07 -8.31
C GLU A 130 -12.55 6.68 -8.93
N LEU A 131 -13.00 5.70 -8.17
CA LEU A 131 -13.14 4.31 -8.59
C LEU A 131 -14.63 3.92 -8.60
N PRO A 132 -15.00 2.77 -9.19
CA PRO A 132 -16.39 2.33 -9.19
C PRO A 132 -17.00 2.29 -7.78
N ALA A 133 -18.00 3.15 -7.56
CA ALA A 133 -18.74 3.34 -6.30
C ALA A 133 -17.87 3.76 -5.09
N ARG A 134 -16.66 4.30 -5.30
CA ARG A 134 -15.67 4.57 -4.25
C ARG A 134 -14.76 5.74 -4.60
N SER A 135 -14.36 6.53 -3.62
CA SER A 135 -13.24 7.48 -3.77
C SER A 135 -12.09 7.07 -2.84
N VAL A 136 -10.91 6.83 -3.43
CA VAL A 136 -9.72 6.35 -2.73
C VAL A 136 -8.75 7.52 -2.53
N ALA A 137 -8.48 7.84 -1.28
CA ALA A 137 -7.44 8.81 -0.93
C ALA A 137 -6.07 8.33 -1.47
N SER A 138 -5.55 9.01 -2.49
CA SER A 138 -4.34 8.67 -3.23
C SER A 138 -3.35 9.83 -3.30
N THR A 139 -2.09 9.56 -3.58
CA THR A 139 -1.06 10.59 -3.77
C THR A 139 -0.55 10.54 -5.20
N ARG A 140 -0.43 11.72 -5.82
CA ARG A 140 0.21 11.92 -7.11
C ARG A 140 1.58 12.55 -6.91
N ILE A 141 2.59 11.99 -7.56
CA ILE A 141 3.92 12.60 -7.65
C ILE A 141 4.35 12.69 -9.11
N THR A 142 5.06 13.76 -9.46
CA THR A 142 5.77 13.83 -10.73
C THR A 142 7.23 13.55 -10.48
N THR A 143 7.82 12.60 -11.19
CA THR A 143 9.24 12.25 -11.03
C THR A 143 10.00 12.38 -12.33
N ARG A 144 11.31 12.63 -12.24
CA ARG A 144 12.19 12.79 -13.41
C ARG A 144 13.54 12.12 -13.19
N LEU A 145 14.01 11.37 -14.19
CA LEU A 145 15.36 10.81 -14.27
C LEU A 145 15.94 11.10 -15.66
N GLY A 146 16.84 12.07 -15.76
CA GLY A 146 17.34 12.54 -17.07
C GLY A 146 16.19 13.04 -17.95
N ASN A 147 15.97 12.39 -19.10
CA ASN A 147 14.87 12.70 -20.02
C ASN A 147 13.59 11.88 -19.77
N ARG A 148 13.59 10.99 -18.78
CA ARG A 148 12.42 10.19 -18.39
C ARG A 148 11.58 10.99 -17.40
N ASN A 149 10.38 11.38 -17.80
CA ASN A 149 9.35 11.88 -16.90
C ASN A 149 8.40 10.74 -16.55
N GLU A 150 8.22 10.49 -15.26
CA GLU A 150 7.36 9.42 -14.76
C GLU A 150 6.41 9.97 -13.69
N PRO A 151 5.21 10.42 -14.08
CA PRO A 151 4.11 10.67 -13.16
C PRO A 151 3.63 9.37 -12.52
N VAL A 152 3.33 9.41 -11.23
CA VAL A 152 2.95 8.25 -10.42
C VAL A 152 1.72 8.60 -9.58
N THR A 153 0.72 7.73 -9.62
CA THR A 153 -0.37 7.71 -8.64
C THR A 153 -0.21 6.49 -7.75
N TYR A 154 -0.30 6.67 -6.43
CA TYR A 154 -0.18 5.56 -5.49
C TYR A 154 -1.13 5.71 -4.31
N TRP A 155 -1.52 4.58 -3.70
CA TRP A 155 -2.30 4.54 -2.47
C TRP A 155 -1.95 3.30 -1.66
N THR A 156 -2.26 3.36 -0.36
CA THR A 156 -2.00 2.27 0.57
C THR A 156 -3.31 1.79 1.18
N MET A 157 -3.42 0.48 1.32
CA MET A 157 -4.51 -0.20 2.02
C MET A 157 -3.96 -0.84 3.30
N VAL A 158 -4.76 -0.79 4.36
CA VAL A 158 -4.56 -1.56 5.59
C VAL A 158 -5.83 -2.38 5.80
N GLY A 159 -5.74 -3.70 5.63
CA GLY A 159 -6.90 -4.57 5.52
C GLY A 159 -7.82 -4.15 4.36
N GLU A 160 -8.97 -3.56 4.70
CA GLU A 160 -10.00 -3.07 3.76
C GLU A 160 -10.19 -1.54 3.81
N GLN A 161 -9.23 -0.81 4.41
CA GLN A 161 -9.30 0.63 4.58
C GLN A 161 -8.20 1.34 3.79
N VAL A 162 -8.60 2.42 3.09
CA VAL A 162 -7.67 3.31 2.39
C VAL A 162 -7.01 4.25 3.40
N PHE A 163 -5.71 4.47 3.25
CA PHE A 163 -4.95 5.28 4.19
C PHE A 163 -4.08 6.35 3.52
N GLN A 164 -4.06 7.55 4.14
CA GLN A 164 -3.08 8.61 3.89
C GLN A 164 -2.48 9.17 5.19
N GLY A 165 -1.16 9.02 5.37
CA GLY A 165 -0.32 9.76 6.34
C GLY A 165 -0.37 9.30 7.82
N GLY A 166 0.78 9.14 8.47
CA GLY A 166 1.02 8.31 9.67
C GLY A 166 -0.04 8.21 10.79
N ILE A 167 -0.72 9.31 11.16
CA ILE A 167 -1.68 9.33 12.28
C ILE A 167 -2.92 8.46 12.00
N ASN A 168 -3.46 8.49 10.77
CA ASN A 168 -4.67 7.72 10.44
C ASN A 168 -4.39 6.18 10.41
N LYS A 169 -3.13 5.77 10.21
CA LYS A 169 -2.72 4.36 10.18
C LYS A 169 -2.79 3.82 11.58
N LYS A 170 -2.30 4.60 12.56
CA LYS A 170 -2.32 4.15 13.94
C LYS A 170 -3.75 3.97 14.44
N LEU A 171 -4.68 4.82 14.01
CA LEU A 171 -6.10 4.67 14.34
C LEU A 171 -6.71 3.40 13.71
N ALA A 172 -6.38 3.09 12.46
CA ALA A 172 -6.82 1.86 11.79
C ALA A 172 -6.22 0.60 12.44
N GLU A 173 -4.93 0.62 12.76
CA GLU A 173 -4.28 -0.45 13.53
C GLU A 173 -4.96 -0.64 14.89
N ILE A 174 -5.32 0.46 15.58
CA ILE A 174 -6.05 0.41 16.85
C ILE A 174 -7.45 -0.18 16.65
N SER A 175 -8.17 0.13 15.57
CA SER A 175 -9.48 -0.46 15.31
C SER A 175 -9.39 -1.97 15.12
N TYR A 176 -8.41 -2.45 14.34
CA TYR A 176 -8.19 -3.89 14.17
C TYR A 176 -7.68 -4.56 15.45
N ALA A 177 -6.80 -3.89 16.21
CA ALA A 177 -6.28 -4.42 17.47
C ALA A 177 -7.40 -4.62 18.53
N LYS A 178 -8.43 -3.78 18.54
CA LYS A 178 -9.63 -3.97 19.38
C LYS A 178 -10.38 -5.27 19.05
N GLU A 179 -10.29 -5.73 17.80
CA GLU A 179 -10.86 -6.99 17.33
C GLU A 179 -9.88 -8.17 17.51
N GLY A 180 -8.71 -7.95 18.11
CA GLY A 180 -7.64 -8.95 18.24
C GLY A 180 -6.91 -9.25 16.94
N LEU A 181 -7.13 -8.43 15.90
CA LEU A 181 -6.64 -8.64 14.54
C LEU A 181 -5.35 -7.87 14.25
N ILE A 182 -4.49 -8.53 13.50
CA ILE A 182 -3.28 -7.99 12.88
C ILE A 182 -3.63 -7.71 11.43
N PRO A 183 -3.76 -6.43 11.02
CA PRO A 183 -4.09 -6.13 9.64
C PRO A 183 -2.89 -6.40 8.74
N ASP A 184 -3.17 -6.79 7.51
CA ASP A 184 -2.19 -6.79 6.43
C ASP A 184 -2.23 -5.46 5.67
N GLY A 185 -1.32 -5.28 4.70
CA GLY A 185 -1.24 -4.03 3.95
C GLY A 185 -0.84 -4.20 2.50
N LEU A 186 -1.34 -3.30 1.65
CA LEU A 186 -1.02 -3.23 0.22
C LEU A 186 -0.58 -1.82 -0.15
N LEU A 187 0.42 -1.70 -1.02
CA LEU A 187 0.80 -0.44 -1.68
C LEU A 187 0.61 -0.64 -3.17
N PHE A 188 -0.25 0.17 -3.74
CA PHE A 188 -0.51 0.24 -5.16
C PHE A 188 0.27 1.40 -5.74
N ARG A 189 0.99 1.16 -6.83
CA ARG A 189 1.69 2.18 -7.62
C ARG A 189 1.30 2.01 -9.08
N VAL A 190 0.74 3.05 -9.65
CA VAL A 190 0.37 3.14 -11.06
C VAL A 190 1.18 4.27 -11.67
N SER A 191 2.10 3.96 -12.57
CA SER A 191 2.96 4.96 -13.22
C SER A 191 2.95 4.82 -14.74
N SER A 192 3.31 5.90 -15.44
CA SER A 192 3.48 5.92 -16.88
C SER A 192 4.66 6.83 -17.25
N ILE A 193 5.29 6.59 -18.39
CA ILE A 193 6.35 7.47 -18.90
C ILE A 193 5.67 8.49 -19.80
N ASP A 194 5.59 9.74 -19.33
CA ASP A 194 4.86 10.79 -20.02
C ASP A 194 5.42 12.17 -19.64
N PRO A 195 5.83 13.02 -20.60
CA PRO A 195 6.20 14.40 -20.31
C PRO A 195 5.01 15.27 -19.86
N GLU A 196 3.77 14.87 -20.16
CA GLU A 196 2.57 15.60 -19.79
C GLU A 196 1.89 14.95 -18.58
N ALA A 197 2.20 15.45 -17.38
CA ALA A 197 1.66 14.91 -16.14
C ALA A 197 0.12 14.87 -16.06
N PRO A 198 -0.63 15.91 -16.52
CA PRO A 198 -2.10 15.84 -16.54
C PRO A 198 -2.66 14.68 -17.37
N ARG A 199 -2.09 14.42 -18.55
CA ARG A 199 -2.48 13.29 -19.41
C ARG A 199 -2.18 11.97 -18.72
N ALA A 200 -1.00 11.83 -18.14
CA ALA A 200 -0.62 10.64 -17.39
C ALA A 200 -1.57 10.34 -16.23
N PHE A 201 -1.91 11.35 -15.43
CA PHE A 201 -2.84 11.17 -14.32
C PHE A 201 -4.25 10.81 -14.76
N SER A 202 -4.70 11.32 -15.92
CA SER A 202 -5.97 10.92 -16.54
C SER A 202 -5.97 9.45 -16.96
N GLU A 203 -4.91 8.99 -17.64
CA GLU A 203 -4.77 7.59 -18.04
C GLU A 203 -4.66 6.65 -16.83
N GLN A 204 -3.92 7.04 -15.80
CA GLN A 204 -3.79 6.28 -14.54
C GLN A 204 -5.13 6.17 -13.80
N GLN A 205 -5.93 7.24 -13.81
CA GLN A 205 -7.28 7.26 -13.25
C GLN A 205 -8.20 6.29 -13.98
N LYS A 206 -8.23 6.35 -15.31
CA LYS A 206 -9.02 5.46 -16.15
C LYS A 206 -8.62 4.00 -15.96
N PHE A 207 -7.34 3.71 -16.03
CA PHE A 207 -6.78 2.38 -15.79
C PHE A 207 -7.17 1.83 -14.42
N SER A 208 -7.01 2.63 -13.35
CA SER A 208 -7.31 2.17 -11.99
C SER A 208 -8.80 1.88 -11.82
N ALA A 209 -9.68 2.70 -12.41
CA ALA A 209 -11.12 2.48 -12.38
C ALA A 209 -11.52 1.20 -13.14
N GLU A 210 -10.99 1.00 -14.35
CA GLU A 210 -11.24 -0.20 -15.15
C GLU A 210 -10.66 -1.47 -14.51
N LEU A 211 -9.48 -1.37 -13.88
CA LEU A 211 -8.87 -2.47 -13.15
C LEU A 211 -9.77 -2.92 -12.00
N VAL A 212 -10.21 -1.98 -11.17
CA VAL A 212 -11.08 -2.28 -10.01
C VAL A 212 -12.43 -2.83 -10.45
N ALA A 213 -12.99 -2.34 -11.55
CA ALA A 213 -14.23 -2.89 -12.12
C ALA A 213 -14.08 -4.35 -12.59
N ALA A 214 -12.86 -4.76 -12.98
CA ALA A 214 -12.57 -6.10 -13.48
C ALA A 214 -12.12 -7.09 -12.39
N LEU A 215 -11.97 -6.65 -11.14
CA LEU A 215 -11.61 -7.54 -10.03
C LEU A 215 -12.80 -8.42 -9.63
N PRO A 216 -12.54 -9.64 -9.11
CA PRO A 216 -13.58 -10.40 -8.43
C PRO A 216 -14.09 -9.62 -7.22
N GLN A 217 -15.40 -9.65 -7.00
CA GLN A 217 -16.09 -8.80 -6.02
C GLN A 217 -15.50 -8.89 -4.61
N ASP A 218 -15.09 -10.08 -4.18
CA ASP A 218 -14.53 -10.34 -2.85
C ASP A 218 -13.20 -9.61 -2.60
N PHE A 219 -12.50 -9.16 -3.64
CA PHE A 219 -11.23 -8.45 -3.54
C PHE A 219 -11.34 -6.94 -3.73
N VAL A 220 -12.47 -6.42 -4.21
CA VAL A 220 -12.64 -4.98 -4.47
C VAL A 220 -12.36 -4.15 -3.21
N ALA A 221 -12.85 -4.59 -2.05
CA ALA A 221 -12.62 -3.89 -0.79
C ALA A 221 -11.15 -3.87 -0.36
N ARG A 222 -10.37 -4.87 -0.76
CA ARG A 222 -8.91 -4.96 -0.52
C ARG A 222 -8.11 -4.02 -1.41
N PHE A 223 -8.64 -3.66 -2.58
CA PHE A 223 -7.94 -2.84 -3.57
C PHE A 223 -8.38 -1.37 -3.54
N ALA A 224 -9.65 -1.11 -3.22
CA ALA A 224 -10.27 0.20 -3.29
C ALA A 224 -10.98 0.63 -2.00
N GLY A 225 -10.92 -0.18 -0.95
CA GLY A 225 -11.62 0.06 0.31
C GLY A 225 -13.10 -0.33 0.27
N LYS A 226 -13.74 -0.32 1.44
CA LYS A 226 -15.18 -0.53 1.55
C LYS A 226 -15.94 0.56 0.77
N ALA A 227 -17.10 0.19 0.24
CA ALA A 227 -17.99 1.16 -0.40
C ALA A 227 -18.34 2.28 0.61
N GLN A 228 -18.41 3.52 0.13
CA GLN A 228 -18.98 4.59 0.94
C GLN A 228 -20.49 4.34 1.07
N PRO A 229 -21.07 4.53 2.27
CA PRO A 229 -22.50 4.35 2.49
C PRO A 229 -23.36 5.33 1.68
#